data_AF-A0A8T3Z6A3-F1
#
_entry.id   AF-A0A8T3Z6A3-F1
#
_cell.length_a   1.000
_cell.length_b   1.000
_cell.length_c   1.000
_cell.angle_alpha   90.00
_cell.angle_beta   90.00
_cell.angle_gamma   90.00
#
_symmetry.space_group_name_H-M   'P 1'
#
loop_
_entity.id
_entity.type
_entity.pdbx_description
1 polymer ?
#
loop_
_entity_poly.entity_id
_entity_poly.type
_entity_poly.pdbx_seq_one_letter_code
_entity_poly.pdbx_strand_id
1 'polypeptide(L)'
;MVENKPGEIRVLTSELVKRVNDETRRIRLAEQRLDRFEVAADNLENMVSSHALEMKAQLDNLAKSIKALSDRMTMTESAIGRIEKELAKRATKMEIKQIESYMSLMSPITSRFVTREELERAIDDRTQKKY
;
A
#
# COMPACT_ATOMS: atom_id res chain seq x y z
N MET A 1 48.57 -78.45 9.74
CA MET A 1 48.40 -77.74 11.03
C MET A 1 49.11 -76.41 10.89
N VAL A 2 48.37 -75.31 10.83
CA VAL A 2 48.95 -73.97 10.73
C VAL A 2 49.47 -73.62 12.13
N GLU A 3 50.79 -73.62 12.26
CA GLU A 3 51.49 -73.20 13.48
C GLU A 3 51.31 -71.69 13.61
N ASN A 4 50.24 -71.28 14.30
CA ASN A 4 49.98 -69.87 14.63
C ASN A 4 51.13 -69.36 15.48
N LYS A 5 52.06 -68.61 14.87
CA LYS A 5 53.14 -67.96 15.59
C LYS A 5 52.52 -66.95 16.56
N PRO A 6 52.81 -67.02 17.87
CA PRO A 6 52.18 -66.17 18.88
C PRO A 6 52.37 -64.65 18.65
N GLY A 7 53.32 -64.25 17.80
CA GLY A 7 53.48 -62.87 17.35
C GLY A 7 52.39 -62.36 16.40
N GLU A 8 51.80 -63.21 15.56
CA GLU A 8 50.79 -62.80 14.56
C GLU A 8 49.46 -62.44 15.22
N ILE A 9 49.05 -63.21 16.24
CA ILE A 9 47.86 -62.92 17.03
C ILE A 9 48.01 -61.56 17.72
N ARG A 10 49.18 -61.27 18.30
CA ARG A 10 49.46 -59.99 18.96
C ARG A 10 49.40 -58.80 18.00
N VAL A 11 49.91 -58.96 16.78
CA VAL A 11 49.84 -57.93 15.73
C VAL A 11 48.38 -57.70 15.32
N LEU A 12 47.62 -58.76 15.07
CA LEU A 12 46.19 -58.67 14.72
C LEU A 12 45.40 -57.95 15.81
N THR A 13 45.59 -58.32 17.08
CA THR A 13 44.93 -57.65 18.21
C THR A 13 45.33 -56.19 18.30
N SER A 14 46.60 -55.84 18.07
CA SER A 14 47.05 -54.45 18.10
C SER A 14 46.42 -53.59 17.00
N GLU A 15 46.26 -54.14 15.80
CA GLU A 15 45.61 -53.44 14.68
C GLU A 15 44.10 -53.33 14.90
N LEU A 16 43.46 -54.33 15.49
CA LEU A 16 42.06 -54.24 15.90
C LEU A 16 41.85 -53.14 16.93
N VAL A 17 42.72 -53.05 17.95
CA VAL A 17 42.65 -51.98 18.96
C VAL A 17 42.83 -50.61 18.34
N LYS A 18 43.79 -50.44 17.41
CA LYS A 18 43.97 -49.17 16.67
C LYS A 18 42.71 -48.79 15.88
N ARG A 19 42.14 -49.73 15.13
CA ARG A 19 40.90 -49.50 14.37
C ARG A 19 39.74 -49.11 15.27
N VAL A 20 39.55 -49.81 16.39
CA VAL A 20 38.49 -49.48 17.36
C VAL A 20 38.69 -48.08 17.94
N ASN A 21 39.93 -47.70 18.24
CA ASN A 21 40.23 -46.35 18.73
C ASN A 21 39.96 -45.26 17.68
N ASP A 22 40.36 -45.51 16.42
CA ASP A 22 40.09 -44.58 15.33
C ASP A 22 38.59 -44.44 15.06
N GLU A 23 37.83 -45.53 15.06
CA GLU A 23 36.38 -45.47 14.92
C GLU A 23 35.71 -44.77 16.10
N THR A 24 36.18 -45.02 17.33
CA THR A 24 35.68 -44.30 18.53
C THR A 24 35.93 -42.79 18.40
N ARG A 25 37.09 -42.39 17.88
CA ARG A 25 37.39 -40.98 17.61
C ARG A 25 36.47 -40.41 16.54
N ARG A 26 36.22 -41.15 15.46
CA ARG A 26 35.31 -40.72 14.38
C ARG A 26 33.88 -40.56 14.87
N ILE A 27 33.39 -41.48 15.70
CA ILE A 27 32.06 -41.42 16.32
C ILE A 27 31.92 -40.16 17.18
N ARG A 28 32.89 -39.87 18.06
CA ARG A 28 32.87 -38.65 18.88
C ARG A 28 32.85 -37.37 18.04
N LEU A 29 33.60 -37.34 16.94
CA LEU A 29 33.58 -36.20 16.02
C LEU A 29 32.23 -36.07 15.29
N ALA A 30 31.58 -37.18 14.98
CA ALA A 30 30.26 -37.18 14.38
C ALA A 30 29.19 -36.68 15.37
N GLU A 31 29.23 -37.14 16.62
CA GLU A 31 28.35 -36.68 17.71
C GLU A 31 28.48 -35.16 17.92
N GLN A 32 29.71 -34.66 18.06
CA GLN A 32 29.94 -33.21 18.20
C GLN A 32 29.43 -32.38 17.00
N ARG A 33 29.43 -32.97 15.79
CA ARG A 33 28.87 -32.31 14.61
C ARG A 33 27.35 -32.35 14.61
N LEU A 34 26.75 -33.47 15.05
CA LEU A 34 25.31 -33.59 15.22
C LEU A 34 24.79 -32.58 16.23
N ASP A 35 25.43 -32.45 17.39
CA ASP A 35 25.04 -31.46 18.41
C ASP A 35 25.04 -30.03 17.84
N ARG A 36 26.05 -29.68 17.03
CA ARG A 36 26.12 -28.38 16.36
C ARG A 36 25.02 -28.21 15.32
N PHE A 37 24.66 -29.27 14.60
CA PHE A 37 23.58 -29.23 13.63
C PHE A 37 22.21 -29.09 14.30
N GLU A 38 21.98 -29.77 15.42
CA GLU A 38 20.76 -29.62 16.21
C GLU A 38 20.59 -28.19 16.69
N VAL A 39 21.63 -27.61 17.30
CA VAL A 39 21.59 -26.19 17.72
C VAL A 39 21.37 -25.24 16.54
N ALA A 40 21.97 -25.51 15.39
CA ALA A 40 21.75 -24.70 14.19
C ALA A 40 20.32 -24.84 13.65
N ALA A 41 19.74 -26.05 13.69
CA ALA A 41 18.37 -26.32 13.29
C ALA A 41 17.36 -25.61 14.21
N ASP A 42 17.56 -25.70 15.53
CA ASP A 42 16.72 -25.02 16.53
C ASP A 42 16.74 -23.49 16.33
N ASN A 43 17.93 -22.93 16.09
CA ASN A 43 18.06 -21.50 15.83
C ASN A 43 17.35 -21.08 14.53
N LEU A 44 17.46 -21.91 13.49
CA LEU A 44 16.79 -21.66 12.21
C LEU A 44 15.27 -21.75 12.37
N GLU A 45 14.76 -22.75 13.09
CA GLU A 45 13.34 -22.90 13.37
C GLU A 45 12.79 -21.69 14.14
N ASN A 46 13.49 -21.26 15.19
CA ASN A 46 13.11 -20.08 15.97
C ASN A 46 13.10 -18.81 15.13
N MET A 47 14.11 -18.63 14.26
CA MET A 47 14.17 -17.50 13.34
C MET A 47 13.00 -17.50 12.35
N VAL A 48 12.70 -18.66 11.74
CA VAL A 48 11.58 -18.81 10.81
C VAL A 48 10.26 -18.54 11.49
N SER A 49 10.05 -19.07 12.70
CA SER A 49 8.84 -18.83 13.50
C SER A 49 8.67 -17.35 13.85
N SER A 50 9.75 -16.69 14.29
CA SER A 50 9.74 -15.25 14.59
C SER A 50 9.40 -14.41 13.36
N HIS A 51 10.03 -14.69 12.21
CA HIS A 51 9.74 -13.97 10.98
C HIS A 51 8.32 -14.22 10.46
N ALA A 52 7.78 -15.44 10.61
CA ALA A 52 6.41 -15.74 10.24
C ALA A 52 5.40 -14.91 11.08
N LEU A 53 5.65 -14.78 12.39
CA LEU A 53 4.83 -13.94 13.27
C LEU A 53 4.93 -12.46 12.92
N GLU A 54 6.14 -11.96 12.64
CA GLU A 54 6.36 -10.58 12.23
C GLU A 54 5.66 -10.26 10.90
N MET A 55 5.83 -11.14 9.89
CA MET A 55 5.15 -11.00 8.60
C MET A 55 3.63 -10.97 8.76
N LYS A 56 3.07 -11.84 9.61
CA LYS A 56 1.64 -11.83 9.89
C LYS A 56 1.18 -10.49 10.46
N ALA A 57 1.91 -9.95 11.43
CA ALA A 57 1.60 -8.65 12.02
C ALA A 57 1.70 -7.50 10.99
N GLN A 58 2.70 -7.53 10.11
CA GLN A 58 2.85 -6.56 9.03
C GLN A 58 1.69 -6.65 8.02
N LEU A 59 1.28 -7.86 7.65
CA LEU A 59 0.12 -8.08 6.76
C LEU A 59 -1.19 -7.59 7.38
N ASP A 60 -1.41 -7.83 8.67
CA ASP A 60 -2.60 -7.35 9.39
C ASP A 60 -2.63 -5.81 9.42
N ASN A 61 -1.48 -5.16 9.63
CA ASN A 61 -1.36 -3.70 9.60
C ASN A 61 -1.56 -3.13 8.19
N LEU A 62 -1.04 -3.81 7.16
CA LEU A 62 -1.28 -3.45 5.77
C LEU A 62 -2.76 -3.56 5.41
N ALA A 63 -3.43 -4.64 5.83
CA ALA A 63 -4.86 -4.85 5.59
C ALA A 63 -5.71 -3.74 6.23
N LYS A 64 -5.40 -3.35 7.47
CA LYS A 64 -6.03 -2.21 8.15
C LYS A 64 -5.83 -0.90 7.38
N SER A 65 -4.61 -0.67 6.86
CA SER A 65 -4.27 0.54 6.12
C SER A 65 -5.00 0.61 4.78
N ILE A 66 -5.10 -0.51 4.06
CA ILE A 66 -5.88 -0.63 2.82
C ILE A 66 -7.36 -0.35 3.09
N LYS A 67 -7.92 -0.91 4.16
CA LYS A 67 -9.31 -0.65 4.55
C LYS A 67 -9.55 0.84 4.83
N ALA A 68 -8.68 1.47 5.62
CA ALA A 68 -8.79 2.90 5.91
C ALA A 68 -8.68 3.78 4.65
N LEU A 69 -7.82 3.39 3.70
CA LEU A 69 -7.72 4.06 2.41
C LEU A 69 -9.01 3.90 1.59
N SER A 70 -9.56 2.69 1.53
CA SER A 70 -10.83 2.39 0.87
C SER A 70 -11.96 3.25 1.43
N ASP A 71 -12.09 3.32 2.77
CA ASP A 71 -13.12 4.12 3.42
C ASP A 71 -12.98 5.62 3.05
N ARG A 72 -11.76 6.14 3.03
CA ARG A 72 -11.47 7.52 2.61
C ARG A 72 -11.80 7.77 1.13
N MET A 73 -11.54 6.80 0.26
CA MET A 73 -11.91 6.89 -1.16
C MET A 73 -13.43 6.96 -1.31
N THR A 74 -14.19 6.10 -0.64
CA THR A 74 -15.66 6.13 -0.68
C THR A 74 -16.23 7.45 -0.16
N MET A 75 -15.64 8.01 0.91
CA MET A 75 -16.02 9.34 1.40
C MET A 75 -15.74 10.45 0.37
N THR A 76 -14.60 10.35 -0.33
CA THR A 76 -14.20 11.31 -1.37
C THR A 76 -15.11 11.22 -2.58
N GLU A 77 -15.42 10.02 -3.06
CA GLU A 77 -16.39 9.78 -4.14
C GLU A 77 -17.77 10.34 -3.79
N SER A 78 -18.21 10.13 -2.54
CA SER A 78 -19.47 10.68 -2.04
C SER A 78 -19.46 12.21 -1.97
N ALA A 79 -18.31 12.83 -1.69
CA ALA A 79 -18.15 14.28 -1.73
C ALA A 79 -18.18 14.81 -3.17
N ILE A 80 -17.48 14.15 -4.09
CA ILE A 80 -17.47 14.48 -5.53
C ILE A 80 -18.89 14.39 -6.10
N GLY A 81 -19.63 13.32 -5.81
CA GLY A 81 -21.02 13.18 -6.28
C GLY A 81 -21.97 14.24 -5.72
N ARG A 82 -21.69 14.79 -4.53
CA ARG A 82 -22.43 15.95 -4.00
C ARG A 82 -22.08 17.24 -4.74
N ILE A 83 -20.79 17.48 -5.01
CA ILE A 83 -20.30 18.63 -5.78
C ILE A 83 -20.92 18.62 -7.18
N GLU A 84 -20.94 17.47 -7.85
CA GLU A 84 -21.52 17.31 -9.18
C GLU A 84 -23.02 17.67 -9.19
N LYS A 85 -23.79 17.18 -8.20
CA LYS A 85 -25.21 17.53 -8.05
C LYS A 85 -25.42 19.02 -7.81
N GLU A 86 -24.56 19.68 -7.02
CA GLU A 86 -24.66 21.12 -6.79
C GLU A 86 -24.29 21.94 -8.04
N LEU A 87 -23.26 21.52 -8.77
CA LEU A 87 -22.86 22.14 -10.03
C LEU A 87 -23.99 22.05 -11.07
N ALA A 88 -24.61 20.88 -11.23
CA ALA A 88 -25.75 20.69 -12.14
C ALA A 88 -26.94 21.61 -11.79
N LYS A 89 -27.25 21.77 -10.48
CA LYS A 89 -28.28 22.71 -10.02
C LYS A 89 -27.92 24.18 -10.25
N ARG A 90 -26.63 24.54 -10.15
CA ARG A 90 -26.19 25.92 -10.40
C ARG A 90 -26.20 26.24 -11.89
N ALA A 91 -25.77 25.30 -12.75
CA ALA A 91 -25.83 25.44 -14.20
C ALA A 91 -27.26 25.69 -14.69
N THR A 92 -28.22 24.86 -14.26
CA THR A 92 -29.65 25.04 -14.62
C THR A 92 -30.23 26.36 -14.12
N LYS A 93 -29.88 26.81 -12.90
CA LYS A 93 -30.28 28.14 -12.41
C LYS A 93 -29.72 29.29 -13.24
N MET A 94 -28.50 29.15 -13.74
CA MET A 94 -27.87 30.17 -14.59
C MET A 94 -28.52 30.24 -15.97
N GLU A 95 -28.85 29.09 -16.56
CA GLU A 95 -29.60 28.99 -17.82
C GLU A 95 -30.98 29.65 -17.70
N ILE A 96 -31.71 29.37 -16.60
CA ILE A 96 -33.01 30.01 -16.33
C ILE A 96 -32.87 31.53 -16.22
N LYS A 97 -31.85 32.04 -15.53
CA LYS A 97 -31.59 33.49 -15.44
C LYS A 97 -31.30 34.13 -16.80
N GLN A 98 -30.59 33.43 -17.69
CA GLN A 98 -30.35 33.94 -19.04
C GLN A 98 -31.65 34.01 -19.84
N ILE A 99 -32.52 33.00 -19.73
CA ILE A 99 -33.85 33.00 -20.35
C ILE A 99 -34.71 34.16 -19.80
N GLU A 100 -34.73 34.37 -18.48
CA GLU A 100 -35.43 35.51 -17.86
C GLU A 100 -34.91 36.85 -18.38
N SER A 101 -33.58 37.02 -18.46
CA SER A 101 -32.98 38.23 -18.99
C SER A 101 -33.36 38.47 -20.45
N TYR A 102 -33.36 37.40 -21.27
CA TYR A 102 -33.73 37.48 -22.69
C TYR A 102 -35.22 37.80 -22.86
N MET A 103 -36.10 37.18 -22.07
CA MET A 103 -37.53 37.49 -22.04
C MET A 103 -37.79 38.94 -21.60
N SER A 104 -37.04 39.46 -20.62
CA SER A 104 -37.17 40.86 -20.20
C SER A 104 -36.81 41.85 -21.30
N LEU A 105 -35.86 41.48 -22.17
CA LEU A 105 -35.39 42.28 -23.29
C LEU A 105 -36.37 42.26 -24.46
N MET A 106 -37.00 41.10 -24.70
CA MET A 106 -37.96 40.88 -25.79
C MET A 106 -39.39 41.29 -25.46
N SER A 107 -39.77 41.39 -24.18
CA SER A 107 -41.12 41.78 -23.79
C SER A 107 -41.34 43.28 -24.01
N PRO A 108 -42.27 43.67 -24.91
CA PRO A 108 -42.57 45.09 -25.18
C PRO A 108 -43.24 45.81 -23.99
N ILE A 109 -43.61 45.06 -22.93
CA ILE A 109 -44.20 45.59 -21.70
C ILE A 109 -43.11 46.12 -20.74
N THR A 110 -41.90 45.54 -20.76
CA THR A 110 -40.76 45.96 -19.91
C THR A 110 -39.66 46.70 -20.66
N SER A 111 -39.58 46.59 -21.99
CA SER A 111 -38.64 47.39 -22.78
C SER A 111 -39.09 48.85 -22.81
N ARG A 112 -38.47 49.71 -21.98
CA ARG A 112 -38.49 51.15 -22.23
C ARG A 112 -37.70 51.40 -23.51
N PHE A 113 -38.39 51.48 -24.64
CA PHE A 113 -37.79 51.93 -25.89
C PHE A 113 -37.39 53.38 -25.71
N VAL A 114 -36.12 53.61 -25.40
CA VAL A 114 -35.52 54.94 -25.45
C VAL A 114 -35.22 55.28 -26.90
N THR A 115 -35.65 56.46 -27.31
CA THR A 115 -35.29 57.02 -28.61
C THR A 115 -33.81 57.37 -28.63
N ARG A 116 -33.21 57.44 -29.83
CA ARG A 116 -31.76 57.68 -30.01
C ARG A 116 -31.29 58.95 -29.28
N GLU A 117 -32.14 59.97 -29.27
CA GLU A 117 -31.92 61.27 -28.61
C GLU A 117 -31.96 61.21 -27.08
N GLU A 118 -32.75 60.30 -26.51
CA GLU A 118 -32.80 60.07 -25.06
C GLU A 118 -31.58 59.29 -24.57
N LEU A 119 -31.05 58.38 -25.40
CA LEU A 119 -29.82 57.63 -25.10
C LEU A 119 -28.59 58.56 -25.10
N GLU A 120 -28.47 59.44 -26.10
CA GLU A 120 -27.37 60.41 -26.19
C GLU A 120 -27.35 61.37 -25.00
N ARG A 121 -28.51 61.92 -24.61
CA ARG A 121 -28.62 62.77 -23.41
C ARG A 121 -28.20 62.07 -22.12
N ALA A 122 -28.57 60.80 -21.93
CA ALA A 122 -28.20 60.04 -20.74
C ALA A 122 -26.70 59.69 -20.69
N ILE A 123 -26.05 59.57 -21.85
CA ILE A 123 -24.61 59.33 -21.94
C ILE A 123 -23.85 60.63 -21.57
N ASP A 124 -24.25 61.78 -22.13
CA ASP A 124 -23.64 63.07 -21.85
C ASP A 124 -23.74 63.49 -20.36
N ASP A 125 -24.89 63.23 -19.73
CA ASP A 125 -25.09 63.49 -18.29
C ASP A 125 -24.17 62.62 -17.40
N ARG A 126 -23.81 61.41 -17.85
CA ARG A 126 -22.91 60.49 -17.12
C ARG A 126 -21.45 60.86 -17.28
N THR A 127 -21.04 61.36 -18.43
CA THR A 127 -19.67 61.85 -18.67
C THR A 127 -19.43 63.17 -17.97
N GLN A 128 -20.43 64.05 -17.84
CA GLN A 128 -20.30 65.29 -17.08
C GLN A 128 -20.25 65.08 -15.55
N LYS A 129 -20.93 64.06 -15.00
CA LYS A 129 -20.86 63.75 -13.55
C LYS A 129 -19.55 63.12 -13.06
N LYS A 130 -18.64 62.74 -13.97
CA LYS A 130 -17.33 62.14 -13.63
C LYS A 130 -16.19 63.15 -13.60
N TYR A 131 -16.46 64.45 -13.81
CA TYR A 131 -15.53 65.55 -13.63
C TYR A 131 -16.00 66.47 -12.51
#